data_AF-A0A1V6IYS8-F1
#
_entry.id   AF-A0A1V6IYS8-F1
#
_cell.length_a   1.000
_cell.length_b   1.000
_cell.length_c   1.000
_cell.angle_alpha   90.00
_cell.angle_beta   90.00
_cell.angle_gamma   90.00
#
_symmetry.space_group_name_H-M   'P 1'
#
loop_
_entity.id
_entity.type
_entity.pdbx_description
1 polymer ?
#
loop_
_entity_poly.entity_id
_entity_poly.type
_entity_poly.pdbx_seq_one_letter_code
_entity_poly.pdbx_strand_id
1 'polypeptide(L)'
;MLLVKLDDNTVANAVSDHHFARAADSPRFAISMGAELVYEAKSVVLLAAGPRKAEPMAAALAEAPSPAVPISYGQLYAQRGGEMIYVIDRAAATGVLDRRNEIIARGIEIRDLSNAAATRPLASLAFTRDPASGLLG
;
A
#
# COMPACT_ATOMS: atom_id res chain seq x y z
N MET A 1 2.32 -13.86 -14.01
CA MET A 1 3.54 -13.09 -13.70
C MET A 1 3.99 -12.33 -14.94
N LEU A 2 4.59 -11.16 -14.77
CA LEU A 2 5.03 -10.25 -15.84
C LEU A 2 6.52 -9.94 -15.68
N LEU A 3 7.28 -9.96 -16.77
CA LEU A 3 8.61 -9.36 -16.81
C LEU A 3 8.44 -7.87 -17.18
N VAL A 4 8.80 -6.98 -16.25
CA VAL A 4 8.59 -5.53 -16.38
C VAL A 4 9.95 -4.85 -16.47
N LYS A 5 10.13 -3.98 -17.47
CA LYS A 5 11.29 -3.10 -17.55
C LYS A 5 11.15 -1.98 -16.51
N LEU A 6 12.18 -1.80 -15.69
CA LEU A 6 12.18 -0.73 -14.69
C LEU A 6 12.39 0.61 -15.40
N ASP A 7 11.57 1.59 -15.01
CA ASP A 7 11.74 2.96 -15.49
C ASP A 7 12.89 3.67 -14.75
N ASP A 8 13.25 4.84 -15.25
CA ASP A 8 14.37 5.61 -14.71
C ASP A 8 14.12 6.04 -13.26
N ASN A 9 12.85 6.31 -12.90
CA ASN A 9 12.47 6.68 -11.54
C ASN A 9 12.67 5.51 -10.57
N THR A 10 12.28 4.29 -10.93
CA THR A 10 12.48 3.09 -10.12
C THR A 10 13.96 2.81 -9.93
N VAL A 11 14.77 2.94 -10.99
CA VAL A 11 16.22 2.77 -10.92
C VAL A 11 16.86 3.85 -10.03
N ALA A 12 16.45 5.11 -10.17
CA ALA A 12 16.95 6.21 -9.35
C ALA A 12 16.58 6.04 -7.87
N ASN A 13 15.33 5.65 -7.58
CA ASN A 13 14.86 5.37 -6.21
C ASN A 13 15.66 4.25 -5.56
N ALA A 14 16.01 3.19 -6.30
CA ALA A 14 16.80 2.09 -5.75
C ALA A 14 18.21 2.54 -5.29
N VAL A 15 18.76 3.61 -5.89
CA VAL A 15 20.02 4.23 -5.44
C VAL A 15 19.78 5.18 -4.28
N SER A 16 18.75 6.04 -4.33
CA SER A 16 18.44 6.97 -3.24
C SER A 16 18.08 6.26 -1.95
N ASP A 17 17.43 5.10 -2.07
CA ASP A 17 17.01 4.26 -0.94
C ASP A 17 18.15 3.30 -0.51
N HIS A 18 19.35 3.47 -1.08
CA HIS A 18 20.58 2.75 -0.74
C HIS A 18 20.53 1.23 -0.97
N HIS A 19 19.65 0.74 -1.86
CA HIS A 19 19.66 -0.66 -2.28
C HIS A 19 20.85 -0.97 -3.21
N PHE A 20 21.31 0.01 -3.99
CA PHE A 20 22.47 -0.10 -4.88
C PHE A 20 23.35 1.15 -4.83
N ALA A 21 24.66 0.99 -5.03
CA ALA A 21 25.62 2.10 -4.97
C ALA A 21 25.48 3.08 -6.15
N ARG A 22 25.10 2.59 -7.33
CA ARG A 22 24.94 3.39 -8.56
C ARG A 22 23.91 2.74 -9.49
N ALA A 23 23.34 3.54 -10.40
CA ALA A 23 22.31 3.09 -11.32
C ALA A 23 22.77 1.94 -12.26
N ALA A 24 24.07 1.84 -12.55
CA ALA A 24 24.63 0.76 -13.35
C ALA A 24 24.55 -0.62 -12.65
N ASP A 25 24.48 -0.63 -11.32
CA ASP A 25 24.38 -1.87 -10.53
C ASP A 25 22.92 -2.27 -10.27
N SER A 26 21.96 -1.41 -10.63
CA SER A 26 20.52 -1.70 -10.46
C SER A 26 20.00 -2.59 -11.60
N PRO A 27 19.21 -3.64 -11.29
CA PRO A 27 18.52 -4.44 -12.30
C PRO A 27 17.69 -3.58 -13.25
N ARG A 28 17.56 -4.02 -14.51
CA ARG A 28 16.74 -3.31 -15.52
C ARG A 28 15.36 -3.91 -15.72
N PHE A 29 15.13 -5.08 -15.12
CA PHE A 29 13.88 -5.79 -15.20
C PHE A 29 13.54 -6.42 -13.85
N ALA A 30 12.25 -6.57 -13.58
CA ALA A 30 11.74 -7.32 -12.44
C ALA A 30 10.62 -8.26 -12.88
N ILE A 31 10.47 -9.38 -12.17
CA ILE A 31 9.28 -10.22 -12.29
C ILE A 31 8.26 -9.70 -11.28
N SER A 32 7.07 -9.33 -11.75
CA SER A 32 6.00 -8.78 -10.91
C SER A 32 4.69 -9.55 -11.09
N MET A 33 3.86 -9.53 -10.06
CA MET A 33 2.45 -9.89 -10.18
C MET A 33 1.71 -8.70 -10.82
N GLY A 34 0.87 -8.98 -11.81
CA GLY A 34 -0.07 -7.96 -12.31
C GLY A 34 -1.06 -7.58 -11.20
N ALA A 35 -1.55 -6.35 -11.21
CA ALA A 35 -2.50 -5.86 -10.20
C ALA A 35 -3.75 -6.76 -10.09
N GLU A 36 -4.23 -7.29 -11.21
CA GLU A 36 -5.36 -8.24 -11.24
C GLU A 36 -5.10 -9.50 -10.41
N LEU A 37 -3.89 -10.07 -10.47
CA LEU A 37 -3.53 -11.26 -9.70
C LEU A 37 -3.44 -10.97 -8.19
N VAL A 38 -3.15 -9.72 -7.80
CA VAL A 38 -3.19 -9.32 -6.38
C VAL A 38 -4.64 -9.34 -5.87
N TYR A 39 -5.58 -8.96 -6.71
CA TYR A 39 -7.01 -8.89 -6.39
C TYR A 39 -7.76 -10.23 -6.51
N GLU A 40 -7.06 -11.33 -6.81
CA GLU A 40 -7.59 -12.69 -6.59
C GLU A 40 -7.61 -13.08 -5.11
N ALA A 41 -6.87 -12.35 -4.26
CA ALA A 41 -6.93 -12.54 -2.81
C ALA A 41 -8.31 -12.19 -2.25
N LYS A 42 -8.71 -12.86 -1.16
CA LYS A 42 -9.96 -12.55 -0.45
C LYS A 42 -9.91 -11.21 0.28
N SER A 43 -8.72 -10.87 0.77
CA SER A 43 -8.44 -9.66 1.52
C SER A 43 -7.08 -9.12 1.10
N VAL A 44 -7.00 -7.80 0.90
CA VAL A 44 -5.76 -7.09 0.56
C VAL A 44 -5.55 -5.99 1.60
N VAL A 45 -4.40 -6.05 2.26
CA VAL A 45 -3.97 -5.02 3.22
C VAL A 45 -2.85 -4.22 2.59
N LEU A 46 -3.04 -2.91 2.49
CA LEU A 46 -2.02 -1.97 2.05
C LEU A 46 -1.46 -1.19 3.22
N LEU A 47 -0.13 -1.13 3.29
CA LEU A 47 0.61 -0.32 4.24
C LEU A 47 1.24 0.87 3.49
N ALA A 48 1.03 2.09 3.97
CA ALA A 48 1.73 3.26 3.48
C ALA A 48 2.22 4.14 4.63
N ALA A 49 3.48 4.55 4.57
CA ALA A 49 4.08 5.41 5.57
C ALA A 49 4.93 6.50 4.93
N GLY A 50 4.93 7.67 5.57
CA GLY A 50 5.75 8.81 5.20
C GLY A 50 5.12 9.77 4.18
N PRO A 51 5.65 11.01 4.11
CA PRO A 51 5.04 12.11 3.35
C PRO A 51 5.03 11.86 1.84
N ARG A 52 6.00 11.09 1.31
CA ARG A 52 6.05 10.69 -0.12
C ARG A 52 4.80 9.92 -0.58
N LYS A 53 3.98 9.42 0.35
CA LYS A 53 2.76 8.65 0.06
C LYS A 53 1.47 9.46 0.22
N ALA A 54 1.54 10.69 0.72
CA ALA A 54 0.34 11.47 1.04
C ALA A 54 -0.56 11.74 -0.19
N GLU A 55 0.03 12.28 -1.26
CA GLU A 55 -0.71 12.58 -2.49
C GLU A 55 -1.21 11.32 -3.20
N PRO A 56 -0.38 10.27 -3.41
CA PRO A 56 -0.85 9.04 -4.06
C PRO A 56 -1.98 8.35 -3.29
N MET A 57 -1.97 8.40 -1.95
CA MET A 57 -3.06 7.82 -1.14
C MET A 57 -4.34 8.64 -1.24
N ALA A 58 -4.25 9.97 -1.21
CA ALA A 58 -5.41 10.84 -1.38
C ALA A 58 -6.04 10.65 -2.77
N ALA A 59 -5.25 10.70 -3.84
CA ALA A 59 -5.71 10.49 -5.20
C ALA A 59 -6.33 9.10 -5.37
N ALA A 60 -5.67 8.06 -4.86
CA ALA A 60 -6.15 6.68 -4.99
C ALA A 60 -7.52 6.42 -4.35
N LEU A 61 -7.91 7.18 -3.33
CA LEU A 61 -9.18 7.01 -2.61
C LEU A 61 -10.26 7.98 -3.06
N ALA A 62 -9.88 9.18 -3.51
CA ALA A 62 -10.81 10.26 -3.81
C ALA A 62 -11.12 10.43 -5.31
N GLU A 63 -10.27 9.90 -6.20
CA GLU A 63 -10.40 10.06 -7.66
C GLU A 63 -10.91 8.78 -8.33
N ALA A 64 -11.26 8.87 -9.61
CA ALA A 64 -11.64 7.71 -10.40
C ALA A 64 -10.42 6.77 -10.61
N PRO A 65 -10.61 5.44 -10.62
CA PRO A 65 -9.52 4.51 -10.88
C PRO A 65 -8.81 4.79 -12.20
N SER A 66 -7.48 4.85 -12.15
CA SER A 66 -6.62 5.24 -13.26
C SER A 66 -5.28 4.49 -13.25
N PRO A 67 -4.73 4.13 -14.41
CA PRO A 67 -3.41 3.51 -14.50
C PRO A 67 -2.27 4.45 -14.07
N ALA A 68 -2.50 5.77 -14.00
CA ALA A 68 -1.54 6.72 -13.46
C ALA A 68 -1.34 6.56 -11.94
N VAL A 69 -2.38 6.07 -11.24
CA VAL A 69 -2.35 5.76 -9.80
C VAL A 69 -2.82 4.31 -9.63
N PRO A 70 -1.99 3.29 -9.92
CA PRO A 70 -2.44 1.89 -10.02
C PRO A 70 -3.19 1.38 -8.78
N ILE A 71 -2.86 1.88 -7.60
CA ILE A 71 -3.52 1.46 -6.36
C ILE A 71 -4.98 1.93 -6.24
N SER A 72 -5.41 2.88 -7.07
CA SER A 72 -6.82 3.29 -7.19
C SER A 72 -7.73 2.15 -7.68
N TYR A 73 -7.18 1.12 -8.35
CA TYR A 73 -7.93 -0.08 -8.72
C TYR A 73 -8.42 -0.90 -7.51
N GLY A 74 -7.89 -0.64 -6.31
CA GLY A 74 -8.42 -1.18 -5.06
C GLY A 74 -9.90 -0.84 -4.85
N GLN A 75 -10.36 0.30 -5.38
CA GLN A 75 -11.77 0.67 -5.39
C GLN A 75 -12.62 -0.34 -6.19
N LEU A 76 -12.16 -0.75 -7.38
CA LEU A 76 -12.89 -1.70 -8.22
C LEU A 76 -12.92 -3.10 -7.58
N TYR A 77 -11.81 -3.50 -6.95
CA TYR A 77 -11.73 -4.74 -6.20
C TYR A 77 -12.73 -4.75 -5.03
N ALA A 78 -12.83 -3.67 -4.25
CA ALA A 78 -13.81 -3.53 -3.19
C ALA A 78 -15.26 -3.55 -3.70
N GLN A 79 -15.54 -2.87 -4.81
CA GLN A 79 -16.87 -2.87 -5.45
C GLN A 79 -17.30 -4.27 -5.93
N ARG A 80 -16.35 -5.16 -6.23
CA ARG A 80 -16.60 -6.56 -6.62
C ARG A 80 -16.75 -7.49 -5.40
N GLY A 81 -16.75 -6.96 -4.19
CA GLY A 81 -16.91 -7.71 -2.95
C GLY A 81 -15.60 -8.13 -2.28
N GLY A 82 -14.45 -7.67 -2.78
CA GLY A 82 -13.16 -7.88 -2.14
C GLY A 82 -12.98 -7.03 -0.88
N GLU A 83 -12.22 -7.52 0.10
CA GLU A 83 -11.91 -6.74 1.30
C GLU A 83 -10.60 -5.97 1.09
N MET A 84 -10.68 -4.64 1.00
CA MET A 84 -9.52 -3.75 0.84
C MET A 84 -9.32 -2.91 2.10
N ILE A 85 -8.18 -3.06 2.76
CA ILE A 85 -7.86 -2.36 4.01
C ILE A 85 -6.61 -1.51 3.80
N TYR A 86 -6.69 -0.22 4.14
CA TYR A 86 -5.56 0.70 4.12
C TYR A 86 -5.14 1.01 5.55
N VAL A 87 -3.89 0.72 5.89
CA VAL A 87 -3.26 1.15 7.15
C VAL A 87 -2.17 2.14 6.79
N ILE A 88 -2.43 3.40 7.10
CA ILE A 88 -1.56 4.51 6.74
C ILE A 88 -1.12 5.30 7.97
N ASP A 89 0.14 5.76 7.97
CA ASP A 89 0.62 6.61 9.05
C ASP A 89 0.08 8.04 8.93
N ARG A 90 0.29 8.85 9.97
CA ARG A 90 -0.21 10.23 10.01
C ARG A 90 0.33 11.09 8.86
N ALA A 91 1.57 10.86 8.41
CA ALA A 91 2.18 11.64 7.33
C ALA A 91 1.61 11.29 5.95
N ALA A 92 1.34 10.01 5.68
CA ALA A 92 0.66 9.55 4.48
C ALA A 92 -0.85 9.87 4.51
N ALA A 93 -1.44 10.03 5.70
CA ALA A 93 -2.86 10.34 5.86
C ALA A 93 -3.22 11.81 5.62
N THR A 94 -2.25 12.74 5.56
CA THR A 94 -2.55 14.19 5.47
C THR A 94 -3.55 14.52 4.35
N GLY A 95 -3.26 14.14 3.10
CA GLY A 95 -4.17 14.39 1.98
C GLY A 95 -5.48 13.59 2.03
N VAL A 96 -5.49 12.43 2.70
CA VAL A 96 -6.71 11.63 2.92
C VAL A 96 -7.65 12.32 3.89
N LEU A 97 -7.11 12.89 4.97
CA LEU A 97 -7.89 13.62 5.97
C LEU A 97 -8.40 14.95 5.42
N ASP A 98 -7.60 15.65 4.61
CA ASP A 98 -8.02 16.89 3.93
C ASP A 98 -9.20 16.64 2.98
N ARG A 99 -9.25 15.47 2.33
CA ARG A 99 -10.31 15.05 1.39
C ARG A 99 -11.32 14.07 2.01
N ARG A 100 -11.41 14.00 3.34
CA ARG A 100 -12.22 13.01 4.08
C ARG A 100 -13.67 12.92 3.57
N ASN A 101 -14.33 14.05 3.36
CA ASN A 101 -15.74 14.07 2.95
C ASN A 101 -15.95 13.49 1.54
N GLU A 102 -15.03 13.77 0.60
CA GLU A 102 -15.06 13.22 -0.76
C GLU A 102 -14.92 11.71 -0.74
N ILE A 103 -14.02 11.21 0.10
CA ILE A 103 -13.72 9.78 0.23
C ILE A 103 -14.90 9.03 0.89
N ILE A 104 -15.49 9.59 1.95
CA ILE A 104 -16.68 9.02 2.59
C ILE A 104 -17.88 9.00 1.64
N ALA A 105 -18.07 10.04 0.82
CA ALA A 105 -19.14 10.08 -0.17
C ALA A 105 -19.06 8.96 -1.23
N ARG A 106 -17.87 8.38 -1.41
CA ARG A 106 -17.64 7.20 -2.25
C ARG A 106 -17.90 5.86 -1.55
N GLY A 107 -18.34 5.88 -0.30
CA GLY A 107 -18.61 4.68 0.50
C GLY A 107 -17.38 4.07 1.18
N ILE A 108 -16.28 4.82 1.30
CA ILE A 108 -15.07 4.36 1.98
C ILE A 108 -15.14 4.75 3.46
N GLU A 109 -14.98 3.78 4.36
CA GLU A 109 -14.90 4.03 5.80
C GLU A 109 -13.51 4.53 6.19
N ILE A 110 -13.46 5.60 7.00
CA ILE A 110 -12.21 6.14 7.55
C ILE A 110 -12.26 6.12 9.08
N ARG A 111 -11.41 5.28 9.68
CA ARG A 111 -11.14 5.26 11.12
C ARG A 111 -9.81 5.94 11.41
N ASP A 112 -9.87 7.10 12.06
CA ASP A 112 -8.68 7.82 12.50
C ASP A 112 -8.26 7.34 13.90
N LEU A 113 -7.07 6.74 13.98
CA LEU A 113 -6.48 6.22 15.21
C LEU A 113 -5.30 7.08 15.71
N SER A 114 -5.06 8.25 15.12
CA SER A 114 -3.89 9.10 15.43
C SER A 114 -3.81 9.54 16.88
N ASN A 115 -4.96 9.59 17.58
CA ASN A 115 -5.07 9.99 18.99
C ASN A 115 -5.28 8.79 19.93
N ALA A 116 -5.35 7.56 19.40
CA ALA A 116 -5.52 6.36 20.21
C ALA A 116 -4.17 5.94 20.80
N ALA A 117 -4.15 5.60 22.09
CA ALA A 117 -2.98 4.96 22.69
C ALA A 117 -2.86 3.52 22.18
N ALA A 118 -1.64 3.10 21.83
CA ALA A 118 -1.37 1.70 21.57
C ALA A 118 -1.66 0.88 22.83
N THR A 119 -2.46 -0.17 22.70
CA THR A 119 -2.87 -1.00 23.84
C THR A 119 -1.77 -1.99 24.27
N ARG A 120 -0.83 -2.31 23.36
CA ARG A 120 0.29 -3.23 23.61
C ARG A 120 1.54 -2.77 22.84
N PRO A 121 2.73 -2.83 23.46
CA PRO A 121 3.99 -2.61 22.75
C PRO A 121 4.25 -3.69 21.70
N LEU A 122 4.76 -3.33 20.53
CA LEU A 122 5.16 -4.29 19.48
C LEU A 122 6.18 -5.31 20.01
N ALA A 123 7.13 -4.87 20.84
CA ALA A 123 8.12 -5.74 21.47
C ALA A 123 7.52 -6.81 22.42
N SER A 124 6.25 -6.65 22.82
CA SER A 124 5.52 -7.65 23.62
C SER A 124 4.76 -8.67 22.78
N LEU A 125 4.80 -8.55 21.45
CA LEU A 125 4.21 -9.52 20.53
C LEU A 125 5.26 -10.59 20.20
N ALA A 126 4.90 -11.86 20.39
CA ALA A 126 5.66 -12.97 19.85
C ALA A 126 5.10 -13.26 18.45
N PHE A 127 5.97 -13.27 17.45
CA PHE A 127 5.61 -13.72 16.11
C PHE A 127 6.21 -15.11 15.93
N THR A 128 5.49 -16.14 16.37
CA THR A 128 5.91 -17.52 16.12
C THR A 128 5.10 -18.09 14.98
N ARG A 129 5.65 -19.08 14.27
CA ARG A 129 4.81 -19.92 13.41
C ARG A 129 4.46 -21.15 14.21
N ASP A 130 3.19 -21.50 14.25
CA ASP A 130 2.79 -22.81 14.70
C ASP A 130 3.44 -23.86 13.76
N PRO A 131 4.28 -24.76 14.28
CA PRO A 131 4.98 -25.74 13.46
C PRO A 131 4.04 -26.76 12.81
N ALA A 132 2.81 -26.94 13.31
CA ALA A 132 1.83 -27.84 12.73
C ALA A 132 1.03 -27.21 11.58
N SER A 133 0.55 -25.97 11.76
CA SER A 133 -0.26 -25.28 10.75
C SER A 133 0.53 -24.38 9.80
N GLY A 134 1.76 -24.01 10.16
CA GLY A 134 2.59 -23.04 9.44
C GLY A 134 2.08 -21.60 9.54
N LEU A 135 0.99 -21.35 10.28
CA LEU A 135 0.38 -20.04 10.46
C LEU A 135 1.11 -19.23 11.53
N LEU A 136 1.09 -17.90 11.40
CA LEU A 136 1.59 -16.99 12.42
C LEU A 136 0.67 -17.02 13.64
N GLY A 137 1.25 -17.20 14.84
CA GLY A 137 0.62 -17.21 16.15
C GLY A 137 1.51 -16.56 17.21
#